data_AF-A0AAD5YRM5-F1
#
_entry.id   AF-A0AAD5YRM5-F1
#
_cell.length_a   1.000
_cell.length_b   1.000
_cell.length_c   1.000
_cell.angle_alpha   90.00
_cell.angle_beta   90.00
_cell.angle_gamma   90.00
#
_symmetry.space_group_name_H-M   'P 1'
#
loop_
_entity.id
_entity.type
_entity.pdbx_description
1 polymer ?
#
loop_
_entity_poly.entity_id
_entity_poly.type
_entity_poly.pdbx_seq_one_letter_code
_entity_poly.pdbx_strand_id
1 'polypeptide(L)'
;MHLSREKRCPTCRREWGFKSPFRLFLSFPDPDKSSRILHHLENIDKDSSPTLVKKTGRIIKDLAENSGNNATNDAAALLLDAALRLEERVAPLVSDIGNVRRENEMLRQQLEGLHGQLKSKDVLATDLDRLKRDIMEREVTISLIRKEVTREKQKRQSEQDTNRRLTRSLRKKQDEIKVKEDEIGGLKAEIAERDKQLILKESKLRALAKGTKRAR
;
A
#
# COMPACT_ATOMS: atom_id res chain seq x y z
N MET A 1 18.24 21.31 60.49
CA MET A 1 17.20 22.35 60.31
C MET A 1 16.21 21.86 59.26
N HIS A 2 15.08 21.29 59.69
CA HIS A 2 14.02 20.85 58.77
C HIS A 2 13.04 22.00 58.53
N LEU A 3 12.96 22.45 57.28
CA LEU A 3 11.95 23.39 56.80
C LEU A 3 10.58 22.72 56.85
N SER A 4 9.76 23.14 57.81
CA SER A 4 8.33 22.81 57.92
C SER A 4 7.59 23.34 56.69
N ARG A 5 7.40 22.52 55.66
CA ARG A 5 6.50 22.82 54.54
C ARG A 5 5.07 22.89 55.07
N GLU A 6 4.52 24.10 55.12
CA GLU A 6 3.11 24.34 55.42
C GLU A 6 2.23 23.52 54.47
N LYS A 7 1.54 22.51 55.01
CA LYS A 7 0.59 21.68 54.28
C LYS A 7 -0.68 22.49 54.07
N ARG A 8 -0.79 23.25 52.99
CA ARG A 8 -2.01 23.98 52.60
C ARG A 8 -2.46 23.54 51.22
N CYS A 9 -3.78 23.48 51.01
CA CYS A 9 -4.35 23.17 49.71
C CYS A 9 -3.95 24.27 48.70
N PRO A 10 -3.33 23.94 47.55
CA PRO A 10 -2.87 24.95 46.60
C PRO A 10 -4.01 25.76 45.96
N THR A 11 -5.24 25.22 45.96
CA THR A 11 -6.40 25.84 45.33
C THR A 11 -7.17 26.77 46.26
N CYS A 12 -7.43 26.35 47.51
CA CYS A 12 -8.25 27.12 48.47
C CYS A 12 -7.46 27.65 49.67
N ARG A 13 -6.14 27.41 49.73
CA ARG A 13 -5.19 27.84 50.79
C ARG A 13 -5.55 27.42 52.23
N ARG A 14 -6.57 26.59 52.45
CA ARG A 14 -6.88 26.00 53.75
C ARG A 14 -5.80 25.02 54.19
N GLU A 15 -5.54 24.97 55.50
CA GLU A 15 -4.60 24.06 56.13
C GLU A 15 -5.05 22.60 55.97
N TRP A 16 -4.18 21.82 55.35
CA TRP A 16 -4.27 20.39 55.19
C TRP A 16 -3.53 19.71 56.34
N GLY A 17 -4.13 19.82 57.52
CA GLY A 17 -3.76 19.01 58.67
C GLY A 17 -4.39 17.64 58.56
N PHE A 18 -3.63 16.60 58.90
CA PHE A 18 -4.15 15.30 59.32
C PHE A 18 -5.10 15.52 60.51
N LYS A 19 -6.35 15.93 60.25
CA LYS A 19 -7.42 15.50 61.16
C LYS A 19 -7.43 13.99 60.99
N SER A 20 -6.94 13.27 62.00
CA SER A 20 -7.16 11.83 62.10
C SER A 20 -8.62 11.60 61.68
N PRO A 21 -8.92 10.64 60.78
CA PRO A 21 -10.31 10.36 60.45
C PRO A 21 -11.06 10.29 61.77
N PHE A 22 -12.09 11.11 61.92
CA PHE A 22 -12.87 11.12 63.16
C PHE A 22 -13.27 9.67 63.39
N ARG A 23 -12.71 9.04 64.43
CA ARG A 23 -13.23 7.78 64.90
C ARG A 23 -14.56 8.14 65.52
N LEU A 24 -15.60 8.15 64.69
CA LEU A 24 -16.97 8.13 65.15
C LEU A 24 -17.12 6.79 65.85
N PHE A 25 -16.84 6.78 67.15
CA PHE A 25 -17.34 5.72 68.01
C PHE A 25 -18.84 5.92 68.02
N LEU A 26 -19.52 5.16 67.17
CA LEU A 26 -20.96 5.12 67.15
C LEU A 26 -21.41 4.40 68.41
N SER A 27 -21.55 5.14 69.51
CA SER A 27 -22.36 4.68 70.64
C SER A 27 -23.81 4.77 70.18
N PHE A 28 -24.25 3.73 69.47
CA PHE A 28 -25.64 3.60 69.10
C PHE A 28 -26.45 3.30 70.36
N PRO A 29 -27.44 4.12 70.71
CA PRO A 29 -28.31 3.86 71.84
C PRO A 29 -29.23 2.65 71.59
N ASP A 30 -29.28 2.15 70.34
CA ASP A 30 -30.15 1.07 69.88
C ASP A 30 -29.35 0.07 68.99
N PRO A 31 -29.02 -1.14 69.49
CA PRO A 31 -28.16 -2.11 68.81
C PRO A 31 -28.78 -2.71 67.53
N ASP A 32 -30.11 -2.61 67.36
CA ASP A 32 -30.77 -3.10 66.16
C ASP A 32 -30.62 -2.14 64.97
N LYS A 33 -30.59 -0.84 65.24
CA LYS A 33 -30.38 0.20 64.21
C LYS A 33 -28.94 0.21 63.70
N SER A 34 -27.98 0.00 64.59
CA SER A 34 -26.57 -0.10 64.23
C SER A 34 -26.30 -1.29 63.32
N SER A 35 -26.90 -2.43 63.64
CA SER A 35 -26.74 -3.66 62.85
C SER A 35 -27.30 -3.51 61.44
N ARG A 36 -28.42 -2.77 61.27
CA ARG A 36 -28.99 -2.46 59.95
C ARG A 36 -28.09 -1.53 59.12
N ILE A 37 -27.54 -0.48 59.74
CA ILE A 37 -26.61 0.45 59.05
C ILE A 37 -25.34 -0.28 58.64
N LEU A 38 -24.76 -1.10 59.54
CA LEU A 38 -23.56 -1.89 59.26
C LEU A 38 -23.81 -2.90 58.14
N HIS A 39 -24.94 -3.61 58.15
CA HIS A 39 -25.32 -4.54 57.08
C HIS A 39 -25.41 -3.84 55.71
N HIS A 40 -25.91 -2.60 55.64
CA HIS A 40 -25.94 -1.86 54.38
C HIS A 40 -24.57 -1.33 53.94
N LEU A 41 -23.67 -1.02 54.88
CA LEU A 41 -22.29 -0.60 54.60
C LEU A 41 -21.36 -1.77 54.24
N GLU A 42 -21.60 -2.98 54.76
CA GLU A 42 -20.85 -4.20 54.42
C GLU A 42 -20.94 -4.55 52.93
N ASN A 43 -22.00 -4.09 52.26
CA ASN A 43 -22.21 -4.29 50.83
C ASN A 43 -21.52 -3.23 49.95
N ILE A 44 -20.77 -2.28 50.53
CA ILE A 44 -19.96 -1.31 49.81
C ILE A 44 -18.49 -1.72 49.87
N ASP A 45 -17.95 -2.10 48.73
CA ASP A 45 -16.52 -2.36 48.50
C ASP A 45 -15.88 -1.31 47.56
N LYS A 46 -14.60 -1.52 47.21
CA LYS A 46 -13.85 -0.59 46.34
C LYS A 46 -14.35 -0.57 44.89
N ASP A 47 -15.02 -1.63 44.45
CA ASP A 47 -15.53 -1.80 43.08
C ASP A 47 -17.03 -1.49 42.97
N SER A 48 -17.65 -1.10 44.08
CA SER A 48 -19.08 -0.83 44.18
C SER A 48 -19.51 0.32 43.29
N SER A 49 -20.55 0.08 42.51
CA SER A 49 -21.08 1.07 41.59
C SER A 49 -21.53 2.35 42.31
N PRO A 50 -21.31 3.54 41.73
CA PRO A 50 -21.75 4.81 42.34
C PRO A 50 -23.25 4.87 42.65
N THR A 51 -24.06 4.14 41.89
CA THR A 51 -25.50 4.00 42.09
C THR A 51 -25.83 3.21 43.36
N LEU A 52 -25.07 2.15 43.66
CA LEU A 52 -25.19 1.37 44.89
C LEU A 52 -24.81 2.21 46.11
N VAL A 53 -23.69 2.92 46.05
CA VAL A 53 -23.24 3.82 47.14
C VAL A 53 -24.28 4.90 47.42
N LYS A 54 -24.86 5.50 46.38
CA LYS A 54 -25.93 6.50 46.52
C LYS A 54 -27.21 5.92 47.11
N LYS A 55 -27.58 4.69 46.74
CA LYS A 55 -28.76 4.01 47.29
C LYS A 55 -28.58 3.68 48.77
N THR A 56 -27.42 3.17 49.15
CA THR A 56 -27.05 2.92 50.54
C THR A 56 -27.00 4.20 51.36
N GLY A 57 -26.45 5.29 50.80
CA GLY A 57 -26.47 6.61 51.43
C GLY A 57 -27.88 7.12 51.75
N ARG A 58 -28.83 6.95 50.82
CA ARG A 58 -30.26 7.28 51.05
C ARG A 58 -30.87 6.47 52.18
N ILE A 59 -30.63 5.15 52.21
CA ILE A 59 -31.18 4.27 53.26
C ILE A 59 -30.66 4.66 54.65
N ILE A 60 -29.36 5.00 54.75
CA ILE A 60 -28.75 5.45 56.02
C ILE A 60 -29.34 6.80 56.43
N LYS A 61 -29.55 7.71 55.47
CA LYS A 61 -30.19 9.01 55.69
C LYS A 61 -31.61 8.85 56.23
N ASP A 62 -32.42 8.00 55.60
CA ASP A 62 -33.80 7.72 56.03
C ASP A 62 -33.83 7.07 57.44
N LEU A 63 -32.85 6.22 57.78
CA LEU A 63 -32.74 5.62 59.11
C LEU A 63 -32.32 6.64 60.18
N ALA A 64 -31.48 7.61 59.83
CA ALA A 64 -31.08 8.69 60.73
C ALA A 64 -32.22 9.68 60.97
N GLU A 65 -32.98 10.03 59.94
CA GLU A 65 -34.12 10.96 60.02
C GLU A 65 -35.33 10.37 60.79
N ASN A 66 -35.54 9.05 60.72
CA ASN A 66 -36.64 8.36 61.41
C ASN A 66 -36.28 7.85 62.83
N SER A 67 -35.08 8.12 63.33
CA SER A 67 -34.67 7.65 64.65
C SER A 67 -35.20 8.56 65.77
N GLY A 68 -36.42 8.28 66.23
CA GLY A 68 -37.07 8.98 67.33
C GLY A 68 -36.29 8.98 68.67
N ASN A 69 -36.17 10.19 69.23
CA ASN A 69 -36.11 10.61 70.64
C ASN A 69 -35.11 10.05 71.67
N ASN A 70 -34.31 9.02 71.43
CA ASN A 70 -33.39 8.49 72.46
C ASN A 70 -31.89 8.45 72.09
N ALA A 71 -31.48 9.05 70.98
CA ALA A 71 -30.08 9.39 70.71
C ALA A 71 -29.88 10.87 70.95
N THR A 72 -28.78 11.29 71.57
CA THR A 72 -28.40 12.71 71.60
C THR A 72 -28.49 13.23 70.16
N ASN A 73 -29.38 14.20 69.94
CA ASN A 73 -29.70 14.75 68.61
C ASN A 73 -28.43 15.13 67.80
N ASP A 74 -27.32 15.39 68.49
CA ASP A 74 -26.00 15.67 67.95
C ASP A 74 -25.38 14.51 67.15
N ALA A 75 -25.53 13.24 67.56
CA ALA A 75 -24.87 12.12 66.89
C ALA A 75 -25.51 11.78 65.53
N ALA A 76 -26.84 11.84 65.45
CA ALA A 76 -27.57 11.68 64.20
C ALA A 76 -27.29 12.83 63.22
N ALA A 77 -27.24 14.07 63.73
CA ALA A 77 -26.88 15.25 62.94
C ALA A 77 -25.45 15.18 62.39
N LEU A 78 -24.48 14.72 63.19
CA LEU A 78 -23.09 14.54 62.75
C LEU A 78 -22.94 13.48 61.66
N LEU A 79 -23.73 12.40 61.70
CA LEU A 79 -23.72 11.37 60.65
C LEU A 79 -24.34 11.88 59.35
N LEU A 80 -25.40 12.66 59.43
CA LEU A 80 -26.01 13.32 58.28
C LEU A 80 -25.04 14.32 57.64
N ASP A 81 -24.37 15.16 58.42
CA ASP A 81 -23.34 16.09 57.92
C ASP A 81 -22.15 15.34 57.29
N ALA A 82 -21.69 14.25 57.91
CA ALA A 82 -20.63 13.42 57.35
C ALA A 82 -21.03 12.75 56.02
N ALA A 83 -22.27 12.26 55.91
CA ALA A 83 -22.81 11.67 54.70
C ALA A 83 -22.94 12.72 53.58
N LEU A 84 -23.45 13.93 53.88
CA LEU A 84 -23.55 15.02 52.91
C LEU A 84 -22.17 15.45 52.39
N ARG A 85 -21.19 15.61 53.29
CA ARG A 85 -19.81 15.93 52.89
C ARG A 85 -19.15 14.83 52.07
N LEU A 86 -19.51 13.57 52.31
CA LEU A 86 -19.04 12.45 51.49
C LEU A 86 -19.69 12.50 50.11
N GLU A 87 -21.00 12.75 50.02
CA GLU A 87 -21.71 12.92 48.75
C GLU A 87 -21.13 14.09 47.94
N GLU A 88 -20.89 15.24 48.57
CA GLU A 88 -20.28 16.41 47.94
C GLU A 88 -18.88 16.13 47.36
N ARG A 89 -18.11 15.24 48.02
CA ARG A 89 -16.78 14.84 47.56
C ARG A 89 -16.79 13.75 46.50
N VAL A 90 -17.75 12.82 46.56
CA VAL A 90 -17.83 11.66 45.67
C VAL A 90 -18.54 12.03 44.36
N ALA A 91 -19.54 12.91 44.39
CA ALA A 91 -20.28 13.34 43.21
C ALA A 91 -19.40 13.86 42.04
N PRO A 92 -18.44 14.79 42.25
CA PRO A 92 -17.57 15.25 41.16
C PRO A 92 -16.67 14.13 40.63
N LEU A 93 -16.13 13.26 41.50
CA LEU A 93 -15.28 12.14 41.09
C LEU A 93 -16.04 11.14 40.20
N VAL A 94 -17.31 10.89 40.49
CA VAL A 94 -18.16 10.02 39.66
C VAL A 94 -18.40 10.65 38.28
N SER A 95 -18.59 11.97 38.23
CA SER A 95 -18.71 12.71 36.96
C SER A 95 -17.41 12.64 36.15
N ASP A 96 -16.27 12.87 36.80
CA ASP A 96 -14.95 12.82 36.19
C ASP A 96 -14.63 11.43 35.65
N ILE A 97 -14.92 10.36 36.42
CA ILE A 97 -14.78 8.97 35.95
C ILE A 97 -15.66 8.73 34.71
N GLY A 98 -16.88 9.26 34.69
CA GLY A 98 -17.76 9.19 33.52
C GLY A 98 -17.17 9.90 32.29
N ASN A 99 -16.55 11.07 32.48
CA ASN A 99 -15.90 11.82 31.40
C ASN A 99 -14.69 11.06 30.84
N VAL A 100 -13.80 10.59 31.73
CA VAL A 100 -12.61 9.82 31.37
C VAL A 100 -12.96 8.51 30.67
N ARG A 101 -14.05 7.84 31.07
CA ARG A 101 -14.54 6.64 30.38
C ARG A 101 -14.98 6.95 28.95
N ARG A 102 -15.73 8.04 28.75
CA ARG A 102 -16.15 8.47 27.40
C ARG A 102 -14.96 8.86 26.53
N GLU A 103 -14.00 9.58 27.07
CA GLU A 103 -12.78 9.96 26.35
C GLU A 103 -11.95 8.73 25.95
N ASN A 104 -11.76 7.77 26.87
CA ASN A 104 -11.08 6.51 26.55
C ASN A 104 -11.79 5.72 25.44
N GLU A 105 -13.12 5.71 25.43
CA GLU A 105 -13.87 5.04 24.38
C GLU A 105 -13.69 5.71 23.01
N MET A 106 -13.73 7.04 22.97
CA MET A 106 -13.43 7.79 21.73
C MET A 106 -12.01 7.53 21.23
N LEU A 107 -11.01 7.53 22.12
CA LEU A 107 -9.62 7.25 21.77
C LEU A 107 -9.45 5.82 21.24
N ARG A 108 -10.16 4.84 21.82
CA ARG A 108 -10.15 3.45 21.31
C ARG A 108 -10.72 3.36 19.90
N GLN A 109 -11.85 4.01 19.63
CA GLN A 109 -12.44 4.06 18.30
C GLN A 109 -11.51 4.74 17.28
N GLN A 110 -10.84 5.82 17.69
CA GLN A 110 -9.83 6.48 16.85
C GLN A 110 -8.63 5.57 16.56
N LEU A 111 -8.12 4.86 17.57
CA LEU A 111 -7.03 3.90 17.39
C LEU A 111 -7.42 2.77 16.43
N GLU A 112 -8.63 2.24 16.55
CA GLU A 112 -9.12 1.20 15.64
C GLU A 112 -9.22 1.73 14.20
N GLY A 113 -9.76 2.94 14.01
CA GLY A 113 -9.81 3.60 12.71
C GLY A 113 -8.43 3.82 12.08
N LEU A 114 -7.48 4.34 12.86
CA LEU A 114 -6.10 4.54 12.41
C LEU A 114 -5.40 3.20 12.09
N HIS A 115 -5.66 2.16 12.87
CA HIS A 115 -5.10 0.83 12.63
C HIS A 115 -5.65 0.22 11.33
N GLY A 116 -6.95 0.41 11.04
CA GLY A 116 -7.53 0.04 9.75
C GLY A 116 -6.89 0.79 8.58
N GLN A 117 -6.66 2.09 8.72
CA GLN A 117 -5.97 2.89 7.71
C GLN A 117 -4.52 2.41 7.49
N LEU A 118 -3.78 2.10 8.56
CA LEU A 118 -2.41 1.61 8.47
C LEU A 118 -2.36 0.29 7.68
N LYS A 119 -3.22 -0.67 8.03
CA LYS A 119 -3.34 -1.94 7.29
C LYS A 119 -3.62 -1.73 5.80
N SER A 120 -4.51 -0.80 5.46
CA SER A 120 -4.80 -0.49 4.05
C SER A 120 -3.59 0.10 3.32
N LYS A 121 -2.79 0.94 3.99
CA LYS A 121 -1.56 1.49 3.43
C LYS A 121 -0.48 0.44 3.25
N ASP A 122 -0.37 -0.53 4.17
CA ASP A 122 0.59 -1.63 4.05
C ASP A 122 0.27 -2.49 2.82
N VAL A 123 -1.00 -2.79 2.56
CA VAL A 123 -1.43 -3.49 1.32
C VAL A 123 -1.01 -2.68 0.08
N LEU A 124 -1.31 -1.38 0.06
CA LEU A 124 -0.92 -0.52 -1.06
C LEU A 124 0.61 -0.45 -1.26
N ALA A 125 1.39 -0.46 -0.18
CA ALA A 125 2.85 -0.50 -0.26
C ALA A 125 3.34 -1.80 -0.90
N THR A 126 2.76 -2.94 -0.53
CA THR A 126 3.11 -4.23 -1.15
C THR A 126 2.74 -4.29 -2.64
N ASP A 127 1.59 -3.71 -3.02
CA ASP A 127 1.18 -3.61 -4.43
C ASP A 127 2.10 -2.69 -5.23
N LEU A 128 2.53 -1.56 -4.65
CA LEU A 128 3.52 -0.67 -5.27
C LEU A 128 4.85 -1.38 -5.52
N ASP A 129 5.34 -2.17 -4.57
CA ASP A 129 6.60 -2.90 -4.75
C ASP A 129 6.48 -4.06 -5.74
N ARG A 130 5.29 -4.65 -5.88
CA ARG A 130 5.01 -5.57 -6.99
C ARG A 130 5.02 -4.83 -8.33
N LEU A 131 4.30 -3.72 -8.46
CA LEU A 131 4.24 -2.95 -9.71
C LEU A 131 5.62 -2.44 -10.15
N LYS A 132 6.47 -2.03 -9.20
CA LYS A 132 7.86 -1.65 -9.51
C LYS A 132 8.66 -2.80 -10.12
N ARG A 133 8.51 -4.02 -9.59
CA ARG A 133 9.16 -5.22 -10.16
C ARG A 133 8.68 -5.49 -11.58
N ASP A 134 7.37 -5.46 -11.79
CA ASP A 134 6.77 -5.66 -13.12
C ASP A 134 7.26 -4.62 -14.14
N ILE A 135 7.43 -3.35 -13.71
CA ILE A 135 8.00 -2.28 -14.54
C ILE A 135 9.45 -2.60 -14.92
N MET A 136 10.29 -2.99 -13.96
CA MET A 136 11.70 -3.32 -14.23
C MET A 136 11.82 -4.48 -15.22
N GLU A 137 11.01 -5.53 -15.09
CA GLU A 137 11.00 -6.66 -16.03
C GLU A 137 10.59 -6.23 -17.45
N ARG A 138 9.59 -5.35 -17.56
CA ARG A 138 9.16 -4.77 -18.84
C ARG A 138 10.25 -3.90 -19.46
N GLU A 139 10.96 -3.10 -18.67
CA GLU A 139 12.07 -2.28 -19.16
C GLU A 139 13.22 -3.11 -19.73
N VAL A 140 13.57 -4.21 -19.06
CA VAL A 140 14.56 -5.18 -19.57
C VAL A 140 14.09 -5.76 -20.90
N THR A 141 12.83 -6.18 -20.98
CA THR A 141 12.23 -6.72 -22.21
C THR A 141 12.25 -5.70 -23.35
N ILE A 142 11.87 -4.45 -23.09
CA ILE A 142 11.90 -3.36 -24.07
C ILE A 142 13.33 -3.11 -24.55
N SER A 143 14.31 -3.14 -23.65
CA SER A 143 15.73 -2.99 -24.00
C SER A 143 16.21 -4.08 -24.96
N LEU A 144 15.82 -5.34 -24.71
CA LEU A 144 16.12 -6.47 -25.60
C LEU A 144 15.47 -6.30 -26.97
N ILE A 145 14.17 -5.95 -27.01
CA ILE A 145 13.45 -5.70 -28.26
C ILE A 145 14.11 -4.57 -29.05
N ARG A 146 14.51 -3.47 -28.41
CA ARG A 146 15.20 -2.35 -29.08
C ARG A 146 16.52 -2.81 -29.72
N LYS A 147 17.32 -3.62 -29.01
CA LYS A 147 18.57 -4.18 -29.56
C LYS A 147 18.27 -5.04 -30.79
N GLU A 148 17.27 -5.90 -30.72
CA GLU A 148 16.92 -6.77 -31.85
C GLU A 148 16.43 -5.97 -33.07
N VAL A 149 15.57 -4.96 -32.85
CA VAL A 149 15.11 -4.06 -33.92
C VAL A 149 16.29 -3.33 -34.58
N THR A 150 17.27 -2.87 -33.79
CA THR A 150 18.47 -2.23 -34.36
C THR A 150 19.31 -3.20 -35.18
N ARG A 151 19.47 -4.46 -34.73
CA ARG A 151 20.20 -5.50 -35.44
C ARG A 151 19.52 -5.85 -36.77
N GLU A 152 18.20 -6.04 -36.75
CA GLU A 152 17.43 -6.32 -37.97
C GLU A 152 17.47 -5.15 -38.96
N LYS A 153 17.44 -3.91 -38.48
CA LYS A 153 17.62 -2.73 -39.35
C LYS A 153 18.99 -2.73 -40.03
N GLN A 154 20.06 -3.04 -39.31
CA GLN A 154 21.41 -3.15 -39.87
C GLN A 154 21.51 -4.28 -40.89
N LYS A 155 20.93 -5.45 -40.58
CA LYS A 155 20.88 -6.59 -41.49
C LYS A 155 20.16 -6.25 -42.79
N ARG A 156 18.96 -5.68 -42.71
CA ARG A 156 18.21 -5.23 -43.90
C ARG A 156 18.99 -4.22 -44.73
N GLN A 157 19.69 -3.28 -44.10
CA GLN A 157 20.53 -2.33 -44.82
C GLN A 157 21.66 -3.03 -45.57
N SER A 158 22.34 -3.98 -44.92
CA SER A 158 23.40 -4.77 -45.55
C SER A 158 22.89 -5.61 -46.73
N GLU A 159 21.70 -6.21 -46.61
CA GLU A 159 21.04 -6.97 -47.67
C GLU A 159 20.63 -6.08 -48.85
N GLN A 160 20.15 -4.86 -48.59
CA GLN A 160 19.86 -3.90 -49.65
C GLN A 160 21.13 -3.50 -50.42
N ASP A 161 22.24 -3.29 -49.73
CA ASP A 161 23.49 -2.90 -50.36
C ASP A 161 24.12 -4.06 -51.16
N THR A 162 24.04 -5.30 -50.67
CA THR A 162 24.46 -6.47 -51.46
C THR A 162 23.57 -6.67 -52.67
N ASN A 163 22.25 -6.54 -52.53
CA ASN A 163 21.31 -6.68 -53.65
C ASN A 163 21.56 -5.59 -54.71
N ARG A 164 21.83 -4.35 -54.32
CA ARG A 164 22.24 -3.27 -55.26
C ARG A 164 23.53 -3.62 -56.00
N ARG A 165 24.53 -4.18 -55.32
CA ARG A 165 25.79 -4.61 -55.96
C ARG A 165 25.55 -5.75 -56.97
N LEU A 166 24.78 -6.76 -56.56
CA LEU A 166 24.42 -7.89 -57.42
C LEU A 166 23.63 -7.43 -58.64
N THR A 167 22.66 -6.54 -58.47
CA THR A 167 21.87 -5.97 -59.57
C THR A 167 22.76 -5.23 -60.58
N ARG A 168 23.73 -4.44 -60.11
CA ARG A 168 24.70 -3.77 -61.00
C ARG A 168 25.58 -4.77 -61.74
N SER A 169 26.05 -5.82 -61.05
CA SER A 169 26.85 -6.87 -61.66
C SER A 169 26.06 -7.64 -62.71
N LEU A 170 24.79 -7.95 -62.44
CA LEU A 170 23.90 -8.64 -63.37
C LEU A 170 23.72 -7.82 -64.65
N ARG A 171 23.47 -6.51 -64.55
CA ARG A 171 23.36 -5.63 -65.73
C ARG A 171 24.64 -5.63 -66.57
N LYS A 172 25.81 -5.52 -65.94
CA LYS A 172 27.09 -5.62 -66.68
C LYS A 172 27.23 -6.93 -67.42
N LYS A 173 26.86 -8.05 -66.79
CA LYS A 173 26.88 -9.37 -67.43
C LYS A 173 25.87 -9.49 -68.57
N GLN A 174 24.70 -8.88 -68.44
CA GLN A 174 23.72 -8.81 -69.53
C GLN A 174 24.25 -8.00 -70.72
N ASP A 175 24.94 -6.89 -70.48
CA ASP A 175 25.56 -6.09 -71.54
C ASP A 175 26.70 -6.86 -72.22
N GLU A 176 27.55 -7.56 -71.45
CA GLU A 176 28.59 -8.46 -71.99
C GLU A 176 27.98 -9.56 -72.87
N ILE A 177 26.88 -10.18 -72.43
CA ILE A 177 26.18 -11.22 -73.21
C ILE A 177 25.69 -10.65 -74.54
N LYS A 178 25.05 -9.47 -74.54
CA LYS A 178 24.57 -8.84 -75.80
C LYS A 178 25.69 -8.60 -76.79
N VAL A 179 26.83 -8.08 -76.33
CA VAL A 179 28.01 -7.89 -77.20
C VAL A 179 28.47 -9.23 -77.80
N LYS A 180 28.48 -10.31 -77.00
CA LYS A 180 28.83 -11.64 -77.50
C LYS A 180 27.78 -12.22 -78.46
N GLU A 181 26.50 -11.94 -78.24
CA GLU A 181 25.43 -12.34 -79.16
C GLU A 181 25.57 -11.62 -80.51
N ASP A 182 25.89 -10.33 -80.50
CA ASP A 182 26.15 -9.54 -81.72
C ASP A 182 27.39 -10.06 -82.48
N GLU A 183 28.48 -10.35 -81.77
CA GLU A 183 29.69 -10.97 -82.35
C GLU A 183 29.36 -12.32 -83.02
N ILE A 184 28.59 -13.17 -82.35
CA ILE A 184 28.14 -14.47 -82.89
C ILE A 184 27.26 -14.25 -84.13
N GLY A 185 26.37 -13.26 -84.11
CA GLY A 185 25.54 -12.88 -85.26
C GLY A 185 26.38 -12.50 -86.48
N GLY A 186 27.40 -11.67 -86.28
CA GLY A 186 28.36 -11.28 -87.32
C GLY A 186 29.13 -12.46 -87.89
N LEU A 187 29.67 -13.33 -87.02
CA LEU A 187 30.40 -14.53 -87.44
C LEU A 187 29.51 -15.50 -88.22
N LYS A 188 28.25 -15.68 -87.82
CA LYS A 188 27.27 -16.49 -88.56
C LYS A 188 27.02 -15.94 -89.96
N ALA A 189 26.91 -14.62 -90.11
CA ALA A 189 26.75 -13.99 -91.42
C ALA A 189 27.99 -14.18 -92.31
N GLU A 190 29.19 -14.07 -91.74
CA GLU A 190 30.45 -14.30 -92.47
C GLU A 190 30.60 -15.75 -92.94
N ILE A 191 30.25 -16.73 -92.09
CA ILE A 191 30.21 -18.15 -92.47
C ILE A 191 29.24 -18.36 -93.63
N ALA A 192 28.02 -17.83 -93.53
CA ALA A 192 27.02 -17.96 -94.59
C ALA A 192 27.49 -17.37 -95.94
N GLU A 193 28.25 -16.28 -95.91
CA GLU A 193 28.83 -15.69 -97.12
C GLU A 193 29.97 -16.54 -97.69
N ARG A 194 30.86 -17.05 -96.82
CA ARG A 194 31.91 -17.99 -97.24
C ARG A 194 31.34 -19.26 -97.86
N ASP A 195 30.25 -19.81 -97.30
CA ASP A 195 29.58 -20.98 -97.83
C ASP A 195 29.02 -20.73 -99.24
N LYS A 196 28.39 -19.56 -99.48
CA LYS A 196 27.96 -19.18 -100.84
C LYS A 196 29.14 -19.10 -101.82
N GLN A 197 30.26 -18.51 -101.39
CA GLN A 197 31.46 -18.43 -102.23
C GLN A 197 32.05 -19.82 -102.52
N LEU A 198 32.03 -20.72 -101.55
CA LEU A 198 32.46 -22.12 -101.74
C LEU A 198 31.56 -22.82 -102.75
N ILE A 199 30.24 -22.73 -102.63
CA ILE A 199 29.28 -23.29 -103.60
C ILE A 199 29.54 -22.74 -105.01
N LEU A 200 29.78 -21.43 -105.14
CA LEU A 200 30.13 -20.79 -106.42
C LEU A 200 31.46 -21.31 -106.97
N LYS A 201 32.51 -21.43 -106.15
CA LYS A 201 33.81 -21.97 -106.59
C LYS A 201 33.71 -23.44 -106.97
N GLU A 202 33.00 -24.26 -106.19
CA GLU A 202 32.76 -25.66 -106.51
C GLU A 202 32.01 -25.84 -107.84
N SER A 203 30.96 -25.05 -108.07
CA SER A 203 30.22 -25.10 -109.34
C SER A 203 31.09 -24.71 -110.54
N LYS A 204 31.95 -23.68 -110.40
CA LYS A 204 32.94 -23.31 -111.43
C LYS A 204 33.96 -24.43 -111.69
N LEU A 205 34.49 -25.05 -110.63
CA LEU A 205 35.42 -26.18 -110.76
C LEU A 205 34.76 -27.37 -111.48
N ARG A 206 33.51 -27.70 -111.13
CA ARG A 206 32.75 -28.75 -111.82
C ARG A 206 32.52 -28.42 -113.30
N ALA A 207 32.25 -27.17 -113.64
CA ALA A 207 32.08 -26.74 -115.02
C ALA A 207 33.38 -26.85 -115.83
N LEU A 208 34.51 -26.40 -115.27
CA LEU A 208 35.84 -26.54 -115.88
C LEU A 208 36.22 -28.01 -116.08
N ALA A 209 35.96 -28.87 -115.10
CA ALA A 209 36.23 -30.32 -115.19
C ALA A 209 35.39 -31.02 -116.28
N LYS A 210 34.17 -30.52 -116.58
CA LYS A 210 33.36 -31.02 -117.70
C LYS A 210 33.85 -30.50 -119.05
N GLY A 211 34.37 -29.27 -119.10
CA GLY A 211 34.96 -28.68 -120.31
C GLY A 211 36.25 -29.39 -120.75
N THR A 212 37.12 -29.75 -119.80
CA THR A 212 38.36 -30.50 -120.10
C THR A 212 38.11 -31.95 -120.51
N LYS A 213 36.98 -32.56 -120.13
CA LYS A 213 36.55 -33.89 -120.62
C LYS A 213 35.94 -33.88 -122.03
N ARG A 214 35.54 -32.72 -122.56
CA ARG A 214 35.03 -32.57 -123.95
C ARG A 214 36.08 -32.09 -124.95
N ALA A 215 37.24 -31.65 -124.47
CA ALA A 215 38.35 -31.16 -125.29
C ALA A 215 39.49 -32.20 -125.47
N ARG A 216 39.27 -33.44 -125.01
CA ARG A 216 40.04 -34.64 -125.35
C ARG A 216 39.09 -35.61 -126.04
#